data_AF-A0A7X6ZLL4-F1
#
_entry.id   AF-A0A7X6ZLL4-F1
#
_cell.length_a   1.000
_cell.length_b   1.000
_cell.length_c   1.000
_cell.angle_alpha   90.00
_cell.angle_beta   90.00
_cell.angle_gamma   90.00
#
_symmetry.space_group_name_H-M   'P 1'
#
loop_
_entity.id
_entity.type
_entity.pdbx_description
1 polymer ?
#
loop_
_entity_poly.entity_id
_entity_poly.type
_entity_poly.pdbx_seq_one_letter_code
_entity_poly.pdbx_strand_id
1 'polypeptide(L)'
;MKKMWLLGMMAAAAVLLAGCASPNTSGFTVGADADAGGGLSEYLQVDNARLSRMLTVEDVVVGQTKNGLMRANVKLTSRLNKDYTAQSKFAWFDEDGMELDPDGDPWRPLVLHGKETKTIQGVAPNANAASFKLRVRAGERTRWMIHW
;
A
#
# COMPACT_ATOMS: atom_id res chain seq x y z
N MET A 1 -31.39 -32.87 35.01
CA MET A 1 -30.08 -32.29 35.39
C MET A 1 -28.99 -32.49 34.32
N LYS A 2 -28.86 -33.67 33.69
CA LYS A 2 -27.84 -33.97 32.66
C LYS A 2 -28.00 -33.19 31.33
N LYS A 3 -29.25 -32.94 30.92
CA LYS A 3 -29.59 -32.15 29.70
C LYS A 3 -29.26 -30.65 29.83
N MET A 4 -29.28 -30.13 31.06
CA MET A 4 -28.92 -28.73 31.35
C MET A 4 -27.41 -28.51 31.23
N TRP A 5 -26.61 -29.53 31.56
CA TRP A 5 -25.15 -29.48 31.42
C TRP A 5 -24.70 -29.55 29.96
N LEU A 6 -25.40 -30.34 29.13
CA LEU A 6 -25.14 -30.44 27.69
C LEU A 6 -25.46 -29.14 26.93
N LEU A 7 -26.52 -28.42 27.31
CA LEU A 7 -26.87 -27.12 26.73
C LEU A 7 -25.86 -26.02 27.09
N GLY A 8 -25.32 -26.03 28.32
CA GLY A 8 -24.28 -25.08 28.74
C GLY A 8 -22.95 -25.28 28.01
N MET A 9 -22.59 -26.53 27.72
CA MET A 9 -21.34 -26.86 27.02
C MET A 9 -21.40 -26.50 25.52
N MET A 10 -22.57 -26.60 24.90
CA MET A 10 -22.79 -26.20 23.50
C MET A 10 -22.80 -24.67 23.32
N ALA A 11 -23.27 -23.91 24.32
CA ALA A 11 -23.20 -22.45 24.32
C ALA A 11 -21.77 -21.92 24.51
N ALA A 12 -20.95 -22.59 25.33
CA ALA A 12 -19.54 -22.23 25.53
C ALA A 12 -18.67 -22.46 24.28
N ALA A 13 -18.99 -23.47 23.46
CA ALA A 13 -18.29 -23.73 22.20
C ALA A 13 -18.55 -22.66 21.12
N ALA A 14 -19.69 -21.96 21.16
CA ALA A 14 -20.02 -20.93 20.17
C ALA A 14 -19.25 -19.61 20.36
N VAL A 15 -18.79 -19.30 21.58
CA VAL A 15 -18.05 -18.06 21.89
C VAL A 15 -16.60 -18.12 21.41
N LEU A 16 -16.04 -19.31 21.23
CA LEU A 16 -14.67 -19.52 20.75
C LEU A 16 -14.49 -19.27 19.23
N LEU A 17 -15.59 -19.03 18.50
CA LEU A 17 -15.57 -18.71 17.07
C LEU A 17 -15.59 -17.21 16.75
N ALA A 18 -15.46 -16.32 17.75
CA ALA A 18 -15.08 -14.93 17.51
C ALA A 18 -13.59 -14.86 17.11
N GLY A 19 -13.27 -15.52 16.00
CA GLY A 19 -11.94 -15.58 15.40
C GLY A 19 -11.49 -14.19 14.98
N CYS A 20 -10.18 -13.98 15.11
CA CYS A 20 -9.45 -12.76 14.77
C CYS A 20 -10.00 -12.06 13.53
N ALA A 21 -10.72 -10.96 13.72
CA ALA A 21 -10.82 -9.95 12.68
C ALA A 21 -9.43 -9.32 12.55
N SER A 22 -8.58 -9.89 11.69
CA SER A 22 -7.28 -9.31 11.38
C SER A 22 -7.48 -7.86 10.95
N PRO A 23 -6.69 -6.90 11.47
CA PRO A 23 -6.74 -5.55 10.97
C PRO A 23 -6.47 -5.59 9.46
N ASN A 24 -7.39 -5.06 8.65
CA ASN A 24 -7.17 -4.92 7.21
C ASN A 24 -6.08 -3.86 6.98
N THR A 25 -4.81 -4.28 7.00
CA THR A 25 -3.65 -3.46 6.65
C THR A 25 -3.44 -3.39 5.13
N SER A 26 -4.30 -4.06 4.36
CA SER A 26 -4.23 -4.12 2.91
C SER A 26 -4.36 -2.74 2.29
N GLY A 27 -3.44 -2.44 1.39
CA GLY A 27 -3.28 -1.18 0.70
C GLY A 27 -3.84 -1.20 -0.73
N PHE A 28 -3.27 -0.37 -1.60
CA PHE A 28 -3.30 -0.59 -3.05
C PHE A 28 -1.87 -0.49 -3.58
N THR A 29 -1.64 -1.13 -4.71
CA THR A 29 -0.35 -1.20 -5.37
C THR A 29 -0.49 -0.56 -6.76
N VAL A 30 0.34 0.44 -7.04
CA VAL A 30 0.48 1.03 -8.37
C VAL A 30 1.82 0.60 -8.89
N GLY A 31 1.87 -0.11 -10.01
CA GLY A 31 3.14 -0.47 -10.63
C GLY A 31 3.17 -0.05 -12.07
N ALA A 32 4.38 0.02 -12.61
CA ALA A 32 4.59 0.04 -14.05
C ALA A 32 5.53 -1.12 -14.35
N ASP A 33 5.05 -2.10 -15.11
CA ASP A 33 5.85 -3.23 -15.57
C ASP A 33 6.41 -2.91 -16.96
N ALA A 34 7.66 -3.28 -17.21
CA ALA A 34 8.20 -3.27 -18.56
C ALA A 34 7.50 -4.38 -19.36
N ASP A 35 6.81 -4.00 -20.43
CA ASP A 35 6.28 -4.93 -21.42
C ASP A 35 7.45 -5.57 -22.21
N ALA A 36 7.15 -6.65 -22.93
CA ALA A 36 8.14 -7.36 -23.76
C ALA A 36 8.73 -6.50 -24.90
N GLY A 37 8.24 -5.27 -25.10
CA GLY A 37 8.75 -4.27 -26.05
C GLY A 37 9.48 -3.10 -25.38
N GLY A 38 9.70 -3.12 -24.06
CA GLY A 38 10.36 -2.03 -23.31
C GLY A 38 9.46 -0.84 -22.95
N GLY A 39 8.15 -0.95 -23.18
CA GLY A 39 7.14 0.02 -22.75
C GLY A 39 6.71 -0.22 -21.31
N LEU A 40 6.60 0.84 -20.51
CA LEU A 40 6.11 0.74 -19.13
C LEU A 40 4.58 0.70 -19.14
N SER A 41 3.99 -0.47 -18.89
CA SER A 41 2.54 -0.65 -18.72
C SER A 41 2.16 -0.33 -17.28
N GLU A 42 1.48 0.80 -17.07
CA GLU A 42 0.91 1.17 -15.78
C GLU A 42 -0.20 0.18 -15.41
N TYR A 43 -0.10 -0.42 -14.23
CA TYR A 43 -1.13 -1.28 -13.67
C TYR A 43 -1.48 -0.85 -12.24
N LEU A 44 -2.77 -0.77 -11.96
CA LEU A 44 -3.31 -0.48 -10.65
C LEU A 44 -3.89 -1.77 -10.05
N GLN A 45 -3.15 -2.39 -9.14
CA GLN A 45 -3.64 -3.52 -8.36
C GLN A 45 -4.30 -3.02 -7.07
N VAL A 46 -5.61 -3.24 -6.98
CA VAL A 46 -6.43 -2.77 -5.85
C VAL A 46 -6.61 -3.91 -4.85
N ASP A 47 -5.80 -3.92 -3.80
CA ASP A 47 -5.96 -4.86 -2.68
C ASP A 47 -6.99 -4.36 -1.64
N ASN A 48 -7.36 -3.07 -1.69
CA ASN A 48 -8.34 -2.44 -0.83
C ASN A 48 -9.26 -1.49 -1.60
N ALA A 49 -10.48 -1.96 -1.91
CA ALA A 49 -11.49 -1.23 -2.68
C ALA A 49 -11.96 0.08 -2.02
N ARG A 50 -11.71 0.28 -0.72
CA ARG A 50 -12.05 1.55 -0.05
C ARG A 50 -10.97 2.59 -0.30
N LEU A 51 -9.70 2.19 -0.26
CA LEU A 51 -8.56 3.08 -0.46
C LEU A 51 -8.46 3.55 -1.91
N SER A 52 -8.70 2.66 -2.88
CA SER A 52 -8.72 3.02 -4.32
C SER A 52 -9.83 3.99 -4.71
N ARG A 53 -10.91 4.08 -3.91
CA ARG A 53 -11.96 5.11 -4.11
C ARG A 53 -11.55 6.48 -3.56
N MET A 54 -10.58 6.52 -2.66
CA MET A 54 -10.13 7.74 -1.98
C MET A 54 -8.95 8.40 -2.68
N LEU A 55 -8.09 7.61 -3.31
CA LEU A 55 -6.86 8.08 -3.96
C LEU A 55 -6.89 7.72 -5.44
N THR A 56 -6.34 8.58 -6.28
CA THR A 56 -6.22 8.36 -7.73
C THR A 56 -4.81 8.61 -8.16
N VAL A 57 -4.29 7.71 -8.98
CA VAL A 57 -3.04 7.95 -9.70
C VAL A 57 -3.37 8.86 -10.88
N GLU A 58 -2.78 10.04 -10.90
CA GLU A 58 -2.97 10.98 -12.01
C GLU A 58 -1.94 10.77 -13.12
N ASP A 59 -0.71 10.43 -12.73
CA ASP A 59 0.43 10.40 -13.64
C ASP A 59 1.57 9.55 -13.04
N VAL A 60 2.29 8.85 -13.92
CA VAL A 60 3.47 8.08 -13.58
C VAL A 60 4.58 8.45 -14.55
N VAL A 61 5.63 9.08 -14.03
CA VAL A 61 6.80 9.47 -14.81
C VAL A 61 8.00 8.66 -14.36
N VAL A 62 8.57 7.88 -15.28
CA VAL A 62 9.78 7.11 -15.05
C VAL A 62 10.93 7.72 -15.84
N GLY A 63 12.11 7.76 -15.22
CA GLY A 63 13.33 8.17 -15.86
C GLY A 63 14.53 7.56 -15.17
N GLN A 64 15.71 8.14 -15.42
CA GLN A 64 16.97 7.69 -14.87
C GLN A 64 17.64 8.82 -14.09
N THR A 65 18.36 8.48 -13.02
CA THR A 65 19.26 9.40 -12.34
C THR A 65 20.54 9.60 -13.17
N LYS A 66 21.38 10.57 -12.79
CA LYS A 66 22.69 10.78 -13.43
C LYS A 66 23.61 9.56 -13.34
N ASN A 67 23.38 8.69 -12.36
CA ASN A 67 24.16 7.49 -12.12
C ASN A 67 23.56 6.23 -12.78
N GLY A 68 22.53 6.39 -13.63
CA GLY A 68 21.88 5.27 -14.33
C GLY A 68 20.92 4.44 -13.48
N LEU A 69 20.53 4.92 -12.29
CA LEU A 69 19.51 4.27 -11.46
C LEU A 69 18.11 4.72 -11.86
N MET A 70 17.18 3.76 -11.96
CA MET A 70 15.79 4.05 -12.26
C MET A 70 15.18 4.97 -11.20
N ARG A 71 14.42 5.97 -11.66
CA ARG A 71 13.69 6.92 -10.81
C ARG A 71 12.22 6.97 -11.26
N ALA A 72 11.32 6.79 -10.32
CA ALA A 72 9.88 6.86 -10.54
C ALA A 72 9.28 8.05 -9.77
N ASN A 73 8.37 8.77 -10.42
CA ASN A 73 7.55 9.81 -9.83
C ASN A 73 6.08 9.44 -10.06
N VAL A 74 5.34 9.22 -8.97
CA VAL A 74 3.92 8.87 -9.01
C VAL A 74 3.11 10.03 -8.44
N LYS A 75 2.22 10.62 -9.23
CA LYS A 75 1.30 11.66 -8.77
C LYS A 75 0.03 11.01 -8.23
N LEU A 76 -0.24 11.22 -6.94
CA LEU A 76 -1.46 10.78 -6.29
C LEU A 76 -2.33 11.98 -5.92
N THR A 77 -3.61 11.88 -6.25
CA THR A 77 -4.63 12.87 -5.88
C THR A 77 -5.63 12.30 -4.91
N SER A 78 -5.89 13.06 -3.84
CA SER A 78 -6.95 12.77 -2.90
C SER A 78 -8.32 13.16 -3.46
N ARG A 79 -9.26 12.22 -3.50
CA ARG A 79 -10.68 12.50 -3.80
C ARG A 79 -11.45 13.00 -2.58
N LEU A 80 -10.84 12.98 -1.39
CA LEU A 80 -11.49 13.37 -0.15
C LEU A 80 -11.56 14.90 0.01
N ASN A 81 -12.50 15.38 0.81
CA ASN A 81 -12.58 16.79 1.24
C ASN A 81 -11.87 17.02 2.59
N LYS A 82 -11.08 16.05 3.05
CA LYS A 82 -10.41 16.04 4.36
C LYS A 82 -9.05 15.36 4.24
N ASP A 83 -8.23 15.59 5.25
CA ASP A 83 -6.92 14.98 5.37
C ASP A 83 -7.02 13.45 5.52
N TYR A 84 -6.08 12.77 4.87
CA TYR A 84 -5.91 11.34 4.92
C TYR A 84 -4.45 10.99 5.20
N THR A 85 -4.24 10.14 6.20
CA THR A 85 -2.92 9.63 6.57
C THR A 85 -2.77 8.21 6.03
N ALA A 86 -1.72 8.03 5.24
CA ALA A 86 -1.30 6.80 4.62
C ALA A 86 0.18 6.53 4.93
N GLN A 87 0.65 5.38 4.51
CA GLN A 87 2.07 5.10 4.36
C GLN A 87 2.33 4.59 2.96
N SER A 88 3.48 4.92 2.38
CA SER A 88 3.90 4.46 1.07
C SER A 88 5.31 3.86 1.08
N LYS A 89 5.54 2.91 0.19
CA LYS A 89 6.85 2.26 -0.01
C LYS A 89 7.00 1.90 -1.49
N PHE A 90 8.20 2.10 -2.04
CA PHE A 90 8.53 1.52 -3.35
C PHE A 90 9.10 0.12 -3.16
N ALA A 91 8.67 -0.80 -4.03
CA ALA A 91 9.30 -2.08 -4.27
C ALA A 91 9.85 -2.07 -5.70
N TRP A 92 11.07 -2.53 -5.88
CA TRP A 92 11.76 -2.56 -7.17
C TRP A 92 11.94 -4.00 -7.60
N PHE A 93 11.91 -4.28 -8.89
CA PHE A 93 12.02 -5.63 -9.41
C PHE A 93 13.03 -5.66 -10.55
N ASP A 94 13.76 -6.77 -10.67
CA ASP A 94 14.61 -7.04 -11.84
C ASP A 94 13.82 -7.56 -13.04
N GLU A 95 14.52 -7.85 -14.13
CA GLU A 95 13.94 -8.35 -15.38
C GLU A 95 13.23 -9.72 -15.21
N ASP A 96 13.65 -10.51 -14.22
CA ASP A 96 13.03 -11.79 -13.88
C ASP A 96 11.81 -11.63 -12.94
N GLY A 97 11.50 -10.40 -12.52
CA GLY A 97 10.39 -10.08 -11.64
C GLY A 97 10.67 -10.35 -10.15
N MET A 98 11.93 -10.51 -9.76
CA MET A 98 12.34 -10.70 -8.37
C MET A 98 12.47 -9.37 -7.65
N GLU A 99 11.94 -9.26 -6.42
CA GLU A 99 12.02 -8.02 -5.64
C GLU A 99 13.46 -7.74 -5.22
N LEU A 100 13.96 -6.57 -5.61
CA LEU A 100 15.29 -6.06 -5.28
C LEU A 100 15.24 -5.36 -3.93
N ASP A 101 16.12 -5.80 -3.02
CA ASP A 101 16.29 -5.22 -1.68
C ASP A 101 14.96 -5.01 -0.92
N PRO A 102 14.22 -6.10 -0.63
CA PRO A 102 12.88 -6.02 -0.05
C PRO A 102 12.86 -5.34 1.33
N ASP A 103 13.97 -5.35 2.06
CA ASP A 103 14.10 -4.75 3.39
C ASP A 103 14.73 -3.34 3.35
N GLY A 104 15.27 -2.90 2.21
CA GLY A 104 16.01 -1.64 2.08
C GLY A 104 15.18 -0.37 2.12
N ASP A 105 13.94 -0.40 1.60
CA ASP A 105 13.05 0.77 1.64
C ASP A 105 12.00 0.67 2.77
N PRO A 106 12.04 1.51 3.82
CA PRO A 106 11.02 1.48 4.86
C PRO A 106 9.71 2.13 4.40
N TRP A 107 8.60 1.77 5.05
CA TRP A 107 7.33 2.48 4.87
C TRP A 107 7.45 3.94 5.35
N ARG A 108 7.23 4.90 4.44
CA ARG A 108 7.27 6.33 4.73
C ARG A 108 5.87 6.88 4.99
N PRO A 109 5.71 7.83 5.94
CA PRO A 109 4.45 8.54 6.13
C PRO A 109 4.04 9.32 4.87
N LEU A 110 2.75 9.24 4.53
CA LEU A 110 2.13 9.99 3.44
C LEU A 110 0.89 10.70 3.99
N VAL A 111 0.96 12.01 4.14
CA VAL A 111 -0.22 12.85 4.43
C VAL A 111 -0.68 13.48 3.12
N LEU A 112 -1.98 13.33 2.84
CA LEU A 112 -2.69 13.92 1.72
C LEU A 112 -3.85 14.76 2.26
N HIS A 113 -3.81 16.06 2.02
CA HIS A 113 -4.90 16.97 2.34
C HIS A 113 -6.09 16.75 1.40
N GLY A 114 -7.24 17.29 1.77
CA GLY A 114 -8.44 17.22 0.93
C GLY A 114 -8.16 17.81 -0.46
N LYS A 115 -8.44 17.04 -1.53
CA LYS A 115 -8.18 17.42 -2.93
C LYS A 115 -6.72 17.69 -3.30
N GLU A 116 -5.76 17.38 -2.42
CA GLU A 116 -4.35 17.57 -2.71
C GLU A 116 -3.86 16.56 -3.76
N THR A 117 -3.07 17.06 -4.70
CA THR A 117 -2.22 16.27 -5.59
C THR A 117 -0.79 16.29 -5.04
N LYS A 118 -0.21 15.12 -4.81
CA LYS A 118 1.15 14.98 -4.27
C LYS A 118 1.96 14.01 -5.12
N THR A 119 3.20 14.40 -5.41
CA THR A 119 4.14 13.52 -6.11
C THR A 119 4.95 12.73 -5.10
N ILE A 120 4.99 11.41 -5.27
CA ILE A 120 5.82 10.49 -4.49
C ILE A 120 6.95 10.01 -5.39
N GLN A 121 8.18 10.25 -4.95
CA GLN A 121 9.38 9.88 -5.71
C GLN A 121 10.08 8.69 -5.07
N GLY A 122 10.59 7.79 -5.91
CA GLY A 122 11.46 6.67 -5.52
C GLY A 122 12.65 6.56 -6.47
N VAL A 123 13.77 6.03 -5.97
CA VAL A 123 14.95 5.67 -6.75
C VAL A 123 15.29 4.21 -6.46
N ALA A 124 15.61 3.45 -7.50
CA ALA A 124 15.98 2.05 -7.39
C ALA A 124 17.26 1.86 -6.55
N PRO A 125 17.37 0.75 -5.81
CA PRO A 125 18.54 0.45 -4.99
C PRO A 125 19.79 0.18 -5.84
N ASN A 126 19.63 -0.31 -7.07
CA ASN A 126 20.71 -0.58 -8.00
C ASN A 126 20.23 -0.51 -9.47
N ALA A 127 21.16 -0.67 -10.41
CA ALA A 127 20.91 -0.54 -11.85
C ALA A 127 20.15 -1.73 -12.48
N ASN A 128 19.96 -2.84 -11.75
CA ASN A 128 19.25 -4.02 -12.27
C ASN A 128 17.73 -3.86 -12.20
N ALA A 129 17.22 -2.76 -11.64
CA ALA A 129 15.78 -2.53 -11.58
C ALA A 129 15.19 -2.32 -12.98
N ALA A 130 14.25 -3.18 -13.34
CA ALA A 130 13.50 -3.15 -14.60
C ALA A 130 12.06 -2.67 -14.40
N SER A 131 11.49 -2.85 -13.21
CA SER A 131 10.15 -2.36 -12.88
C SER A 131 10.02 -1.93 -11.42
N PHE A 132 8.89 -1.31 -11.09
CA PHE A 132 8.60 -0.90 -9.72
C PHE A 132 7.12 -0.99 -9.37
N LYS A 133 6.85 -1.04 -8.07
CA LYS A 133 5.53 -0.97 -7.45
C LYS A 133 5.55 0.03 -6.30
N LEU A 134 4.73 1.06 -6.38
CA LEU A 134 4.36 1.89 -5.25
C LEU A 134 3.25 1.19 -4.45
N ARG A 135 3.60 0.68 -3.27
CA ARG A 135 2.65 0.13 -2.30
C ARG A 135 2.17 1.27 -1.39
N VAL A 136 0.86 1.41 -1.21
CA VAL A 136 0.27 2.43 -0.32
C VAL A 136 -0.71 1.76 0.62
N ARG A 137 -0.50 1.89 1.93
CA ARG A 137 -1.39 1.35 2.97
C ARG A 137 -1.99 2.45 3.83
N ALA A 138 -3.08 2.13 4.53
CA ALA A 138 -3.64 3.03 5.51
C ALA A 138 -2.59 3.30 6.61
N GLY A 139 -2.41 4.59 6.94
CA GLY A 139 -1.57 4.99 8.06
C GLY A 139 -2.34 4.87 9.35
N GLU A 140 -1.62 4.77 10.46
CA GLU A 140 -2.24 4.92 11.77
C GLU A 140 -2.84 6.33 11.86
N ARG A 141 -4.12 6.44 12.23
CA ARG A 141 -4.65 7.73 12.65
C ARG A 141 -3.91 8.08 13.92
N THR A 142 -3.11 9.14 13.90
CA THR A 142 -2.71 9.85 15.12
C THR A 142 -3.99 10.32 15.81
N ARG A 143 -4.58 9.47 16.66
CA ARG A 143 -5.49 9.93 17.70
C ARG A 143 -4.60 10.73 18.62
N TRP A 144 -4.66 12.06 18.49
CA TRP A 144 -4.03 12.96 19.42
C TRP A 144 -4.30 12.47 20.85
N MET A 145 -3.24 12.04 21.53
CA MET A 145 -3.23 11.95 22.99
C MET A 145 -3.35 13.39 23.47
N ILE A 146 -4.58 13.85 23.63
CA ILE A 146 -4.89 15.03 24.43
C ILE A 146 -5.51 14.49 25.71
N HIS A 147 -4.66 14.07 26.65
CA HIS A 147 -5.05 14.03 28.04
C HIS A 147 -4.88 15.46 28.56
N TRP A 148 -6.00 16.12 28.84
CA TRP A 148 -6.07 17.17 29.86
C TRP A 148 -6.46 16.53 31.17
#